data_AF-A0A1H8F4E5-F1
#
_entry.id   AF-A0A1H8F4E5-F1
#
_cell.length_a   1.000
_cell.length_b   1.000
_cell.length_c   1.000
_cell.angle_alpha   90.00
_cell.angle_beta   90.00
_cell.angle_gamma   90.00
#
_symmetry.space_group_name_H-M   'P 1'
#
loop_
_entity.id
_entity.type
_entity.pdbx_description
1 polymer ?
#
loop_
_entity_poly.entity_id
_entity_poly.type
_entity_poly.pdbx_seq_one_letter_code
_entity_poly.pdbx_strand_id
1 'polypeptide(L)'
;MPLPPAPKKRASLLDAKLLPAASPETLASNAKAQRPVAEEIPEAATAAPASTRRRRKTDTVLAAHAQEASLATVLETGESAPGSVAKLPVAAVAASEPAPVRRKTGAAARTAAPATEAQAATAKPVADKAPAVSPAPPVKAAAASRTKARKAGDAPRKLFVLDTNVLMHDPMCLFRFEEHDIYLALIVLEELDGHKKGVTEVARNVRQTSRTLDALVATVPKQDLADGMPLNATGHTEARGCLFFQTETLNYTLPNTLPQGKADNQILAVVAALQQAHPGREVVLVSKDINMRVKARALGLPAEDYQNDKTLDDDELLYNGALALPGDFWETQGDEIESWNEGAHTFYRVHGPLAQQMLINQFVYFEQPGEPSLYTRVVEIRGDSAVLKTLRDCTHPKQAAWGVTARNREQNFAMNLLLDPEIDFVTLTGTAGTGKTLLALACGLTQVLDERRYTEIIMTRATVSVGEDIGFLPGTEEEKMGPWMGALDDNLEFLTKGGDNSGAGEWGRAATQELVRSRIKIKSMNFMRGRTFLNKYVIIDEAQNLTPKQMKTLITRAGPGTKIICMGNLAQIDTPYLTEGSSGLTAVVDKFKGWPHAGHIMLARGERSRLADFASEVL
;
A
#
# COMPACT_ATOMS: atom_id res chain seq x y z
N MET A 1 25.21 -29.45 10.01
CA MET A 1 25.08 -30.18 11.30
C MET A 1 23.61 -30.28 11.64
N PRO A 2 23.11 -31.33 12.32
CA PRO A 2 21.75 -31.36 12.82
C PRO A 2 21.59 -30.41 14.03
N LEU A 3 20.40 -29.81 14.17
CA LEU A 3 20.06 -28.94 15.31
C LEU A 3 19.81 -29.75 16.59
N PRO A 4 20.11 -29.20 17.78
CA PRO A 4 19.90 -29.89 19.06
C PRO A 4 18.40 -30.01 19.40
N PRO A 5 17.98 -31.07 20.13
CA PRO A 5 16.59 -31.31 20.49
C PRO A 5 16.08 -30.34 21.59
N ALA A 6 14.79 -30.04 21.56
CA ALA A 6 14.13 -29.12 22.48
C ALA A 6 14.20 -29.56 23.97
N PRO A 7 14.32 -28.61 24.92
CA PRO A 7 14.47 -28.92 26.35
C PRO A 7 13.20 -29.52 26.97
N LYS A 8 13.37 -30.56 27.80
CA LYS A 8 12.27 -31.41 28.33
C LYS A 8 11.81 -31.10 29.76
N LYS A 9 12.06 -29.89 30.29
CA LYS A 9 11.62 -29.50 31.65
C LYS A 9 10.99 -28.11 31.65
N ARG A 10 9.85 -27.97 32.34
CA ARG A 10 9.20 -26.67 32.61
C ARG A 10 10.04 -25.88 33.61
N ALA A 11 10.07 -24.55 33.47
CA ALA A 11 10.82 -23.67 34.34
C ALA A 11 10.34 -23.77 35.80
N SER A 12 11.27 -24.04 36.71
CA SER A 12 11.03 -24.01 38.16
C SER A 12 11.24 -22.60 38.70
N LEU A 13 10.36 -22.19 39.61
CA LEU A 13 10.46 -20.94 40.38
C LEU A 13 11.84 -20.78 41.04
N LEU A 14 12.37 -19.56 41.02
CA LEU A 14 13.61 -19.21 41.73
C LEU A 14 13.33 -19.01 43.22
N ASP A 15 14.08 -19.71 44.08
CA ASP A 15 13.99 -19.56 45.54
C ASP A 15 14.48 -18.18 46.01
N ALA A 16 13.68 -17.52 46.86
CA ALA A 16 13.93 -16.18 47.38
C ALA A 16 15.06 -16.10 48.45
N LYS A 17 16.03 -17.03 48.43
CA LYS A 17 17.15 -17.11 49.38
C LYS A 17 18.55 -16.99 48.74
N LEU A 18 18.64 -16.65 47.46
CA LEU A 18 19.91 -16.47 46.73
C LEU A 18 20.17 -15.04 46.22
N LEU A 19 19.51 -14.03 46.81
CA LEU A 19 19.84 -12.62 46.59
C LEU A 19 20.77 -12.13 47.71
N PRO A 20 22.05 -11.79 47.43
CA PRO A 20 22.90 -11.14 48.42
C PRO A 20 22.45 -9.69 48.65
N ALA A 21 22.32 -9.30 49.92
CA ALA A 21 21.95 -7.93 50.28
C ALA A 21 23.10 -6.95 49.95
N ALA A 22 22.81 -5.92 49.17
CA ALA A 22 23.77 -4.87 48.83
C ALA A 22 23.85 -3.82 49.95
N SER A 23 25.02 -3.70 50.58
CA SER A 23 25.37 -2.57 51.47
C SER A 23 26.02 -1.42 50.67
N PRO A 24 25.83 -0.15 51.07
CA PRO A 24 26.13 1.00 50.22
C PRO A 24 27.59 1.52 50.33
N GLU A 25 28.59 0.72 49.98
CA GLU A 25 30.00 1.18 49.94
C GLU A 25 30.83 0.78 48.68
N THR A 26 30.28 0.03 47.74
CA THR A 26 31.06 -0.57 46.61
C THR A 26 30.98 0.15 45.26
N LEU A 27 30.61 1.44 45.23
CA LEU A 27 30.49 2.23 43.98
C LEU A 27 31.70 3.16 43.67
N ALA A 28 32.79 3.09 44.43
CA ALA A 28 33.86 4.10 44.38
C ALA A 28 35.19 3.68 43.71
N SER A 29 35.37 2.42 43.25
CA SER A 29 36.70 1.88 42.93
C SER A 29 37.00 1.51 41.46
N ASN A 30 36.03 1.48 40.55
CA ASN A 30 36.26 1.08 39.14
C ASN A 30 36.29 2.25 38.11
N ALA A 31 36.42 3.49 38.58
CA ALA A 31 36.60 4.66 37.71
C ALA A 31 38.09 4.94 37.41
N LYS A 32 38.81 3.98 36.80
CA LYS A 32 40.18 4.18 36.27
C LYS A 32 40.54 3.15 35.19
N ALA A 33 41.25 3.64 34.16
CA ALA A 33 41.84 2.92 33.02
C ALA A 33 40.92 2.54 31.83
N GLN A 34 40.74 3.46 30.88
CA GLN A 34 41.43 3.47 29.57
C GLN A 34 40.88 4.61 28.67
N ARG A 35 41.77 5.43 28.09
CA ARG A 35 41.47 6.48 27.08
C ARG A 35 42.07 6.06 25.73
N PRO A 36 41.42 6.33 24.60
CA PRO A 36 42.10 6.61 23.34
C PRO A 36 42.51 8.10 23.24
N VAL A 37 43.45 8.38 22.34
CA VAL A 37 44.11 9.68 22.16
C VAL A 37 43.25 10.64 21.33
N ALA A 38 43.28 11.94 21.66
CA ALA A 38 42.75 13.02 20.83
C ALA A 38 43.92 13.85 20.27
N GLU A 39 43.77 14.33 19.05
CA GLU A 39 44.76 15.12 18.32
C GLU A 39 44.34 16.60 18.34
N GLU A 40 45.26 17.50 18.75
CA GLU A 40 45.01 18.95 18.87
C GLU A 40 45.46 19.72 17.62
N ILE A 41 44.63 20.63 17.12
CA ILE A 41 45.04 21.79 16.30
C ILE A 41 44.24 23.03 16.79
N PRO A 42 44.84 24.24 16.94
CA PRO A 42 44.48 25.14 18.05
C PRO A 42 43.54 26.33 17.73
N GLU A 43 43.13 27.04 18.79
CA GLU A 43 42.30 28.25 18.80
C GLU A 43 42.96 29.54 18.27
N ALA A 44 42.15 30.42 17.67
CA ALA A 44 42.12 31.89 17.82
C ALA A 44 41.08 32.50 16.84
N ALA A 45 40.34 33.59 17.09
CA ALA A 45 40.07 34.34 18.31
C ALA A 45 38.76 35.18 18.15
N THR A 46 38.15 35.53 19.28
CA THR A 46 37.26 36.69 19.55
C THR A 46 36.68 37.54 18.39
N ALA A 47 35.34 37.68 18.33
CA ALA A 47 34.63 38.95 18.65
C ALA A 47 33.14 38.96 18.21
N ALA A 48 32.32 39.66 19.01
CA ALA A 48 31.00 40.21 18.67
C ALA A 48 30.93 41.62 19.30
N PRO A 49 29.89 42.46 19.10
CA PRO A 49 28.69 42.32 18.25
C PRO A 49 28.45 43.58 17.35
N ALA A 50 27.33 43.64 16.62
CA ALA A 50 26.34 44.76 16.67
C ALA A 50 25.43 44.89 15.43
N SER A 51 24.22 45.35 15.70
CA SER A 51 23.10 45.74 14.82
C SER A 51 23.42 46.58 13.57
N THR A 52 22.55 46.51 12.55
CA THR A 52 21.71 47.67 12.15
C THR A 52 20.51 47.32 11.24
N ARG A 53 19.64 48.31 11.01
CA ARG A 53 18.23 48.21 10.59
C ARG A 53 17.92 49.27 9.52
N ARG A 54 17.52 48.88 8.30
CA ARG A 54 16.81 49.67 7.24
C ARG A 54 16.62 48.76 6.02
N ARG A 55 15.50 48.64 5.29
CA ARG A 55 14.28 49.46 5.05
C ARG A 55 14.44 50.64 4.07
N ARG A 56 14.26 50.36 2.76
CA ARG A 56 13.49 51.10 1.72
C ARG A 56 13.61 50.28 0.40
N LYS A 57 12.54 49.91 -0.32
CA LYS A 57 11.49 50.64 -1.08
C LYS A 57 11.91 51.03 -2.50
N THR A 58 10.96 50.87 -3.43
CA THR A 58 10.77 51.58 -4.73
C THR A 58 11.80 51.29 -5.85
N ASP A 59 11.43 51.13 -7.13
CA ASP A 59 10.10 51.23 -7.77
C ASP A 59 10.04 50.58 -9.19
N THR A 60 8.81 50.45 -9.72
CA THR A 60 8.31 50.53 -11.13
C THR A 60 9.32 50.72 -12.31
N VAL A 61 9.14 50.30 -13.59
CA VAL A 61 7.97 49.91 -14.43
C VAL A 61 8.43 49.48 -15.87
N LEU A 62 7.51 49.09 -16.78
CA LEU A 62 7.68 48.74 -18.23
C LEU A 62 8.39 47.39 -18.51
N ALA A 63 7.93 46.43 -19.32
CA ALA A 63 6.96 46.34 -20.44
C ALA A 63 7.41 46.92 -21.79
N ALA A 64 7.78 46.06 -22.75
CA ALA A 64 7.54 46.21 -24.20
C ALA A 64 7.89 44.93 -24.99
N HIS A 65 7.23 44.75 -26.14
CA HIS A 65 7.42 43.67 -27.12
C HIS A 65 8.68 43.83 -27.99
N ALA A 66 9.15 42.74 -28.60
CA ALA A 66 9.38 42.67 -30.06
C ALA A 66 9.52 41.21 -30.54
N GLN A 67 8.99 40.91 -31.74
CA GLN A 67 9.25 39.69 -32.53
C GLN A 67 10.32 39.98 -33.61
N GLU A 68 10.58 38.96 -34.45
CA GLU A 68 11.35 39.01 -35.71
C GLU A 68 12.89 39.06 -35.57
N ALA A 69 13.70 38.49 -36.47
CA ALA A 69 13.38 37.82 -37.73
C ALA A 69 14.34 36.64 -38.06
N SER A 70 13.98 35.88 -39.09
CA SER A 70 14.78 34.84 -39.74
C SER A 70 16.08 35.33 -40.39
N LEU A 71 17.05 34.43 -40.57
CA LEU A 71 18.03 34.54 -41.66
C LEU A 71 18.39 33.15 -42.20
N ALA A 72 18.31 32.99 -43.52
CA ALA A 72 18.72 31.80 -44.25
C ALA A 72 19.52 32.21 -45.50
N THR A 73 20.59 31.46 -45.77
CA THR A 73 21.45 31.55 -46.97
C THR A 73 22.08 30.16 -47.09
N VAL A 74 21.61 29.24 -47.95
CA VAL A 74 21.68 29.22 -49.43
C VAL A 74 23.10 29.35 -49.97
N LEU A 75 23.65 28.22 -50.41
CA LEU A 75 24.60 28.12 -51.52
C LEU A 75 24.34 26.79 -52.26
N GLU A 76 23.93 26.90 -53.52
CA GLU A 76 23.94 25.83 -54.52
C GLU A 76 25.41 25.58 -54.96
N THR A 77 25.86 24.60 -55.73
CA THR A 77 25.32 23.70 -56.79
C THR A 77 26.15 22.39 -56.74
N GLY A 78 25.82 21.25 -57.36
CA GLY A 78 24.98 21.00 -58.54
C GLY A 78 24.92 19.50 -58.90
N GLU A 79 24.40 19.21 -60.10
CA GLU A 79 23.83 17.91 -60.48
C GLU A 79 24.84 16.84 -60.93
N SER A 80 24.47 15.55 -60.80
CA SER A 80 24.38 14.63 -61.96
C SER A 80 23.90 13.21 -61.58
N ALA A 81 23.06 12.65 -62.46
CA ALA A 81 22.67 11.25 -62.56
C ALA A 81 22.19 11.02 -64.03
N PRO A 82 21.94 9.79 -64.53
CA PRO A 82 22.21 8.46 -63.97
C PRO A 82 23.06 7.56 -64.91
N GLY A 83 23.44 6.36 -64.46
CA GLY A 83 24.12 5.34 -65.28
C GLY A 83 23.77 3.92 -64.83
N SER A 84 23.59 2.98 -65.76
CA SER A 84 22.97 1.67 -65.52
C SER A 84 23.80 0.46 -66.01
N VAL A 85 23.35 -0.75 -65.60
CA VAL A 85 23.66 -2.10 -66.13
C VAL A 85 24.91 -2.85 -65.61
N ALA A 86 24.66 -3.92 -64.83
CA ALA A 86 25.22 -5.30 -64.90
C ALA A 86 24.80 -6.07 -63.62
N LYS A 87 23.82 -7.00 -63.58
CA LYS A 87 23.67 -8.35 -64.17
C LYS A 87 24.74 -9.40 -63.83
N LEU A 88 24.37 -10.26 -62.86
CA LEU A 88 24.53 -11.75 -62.85
C LEU A 88 25.96 -12.32 -62.57
N PRO A 89 26.09 -13.59 -62.10
CA PRO A 89 25.13 -14.69 -62.21
C PRO A 89 24.67 -15.44 -60.94
N VAL A 90 23.60 -16.19 -61.16
CA VAL A 90 23.07 -17.28 -60.31
C VAL A 90 23.91 -18.54 -60.51
N ALA A 91 24.09 -19.34 -59.46
CA ALA A 91 24.45 -20.75 -59.57
C ALA A 91 23.47 -21.59 -58.73
N ALA A 92 22.67 -22.40 -59.41
CA ALA A 92 21.84 -23.43 -58.80
C ALA A 92 22.50 -24.79 -58.95
N VAL A 93 22.38 -25.65 -57.94
CA VAL A 93 22.57 -27.10 -58.07
C VAL A 93 21.35 -27.78 -57.46
N ALA A 94 20.84 -28.79 -58.15
CA ALA A 94 19.50 -29.33 -57.93
C ALA A 94 19.50 -30.65 -57.14
N ALA A 95 18.34 -30.90 -56.52
CA ALA A 95 17.67 -32.20 -56.36
C ALA A 95 18.43 -33.43 -55.80
N SER A 96 17.91 -33.97 -54.70
CA SER A 96 17.39 -35.36 -54.71
C SER A 96 16.44 -35.61 -53.53
N GLU A 97 15.21 -36.01 -53.83
CA GLU A 97 14.40 -36.82 -52.91
C GLU A 97 14.93 -38.27 -52.91
N PRO A 98 14.61 -39.08 -51.88
CA PRO A 98 13.45 -39.96 -52.08
C PRO A 98 12.60 -40.22 -50.82
N ALA A 99 11.31 -40.43 -51.07
CA ALA A 99 10.39 -41.18 -50.21
C ALA A 99 10.09 -42.55 -50.86
N PRO A 100 9.22 -43.42 -50.30
CA PRO A 100 9.09 -43.89 -48.92
C PRO A 100 9.19 -45.44 -48.83
N VAL A 101 9.40 -46.02 -47.64
CA VAL A 101 9.25 -47.49 -47.43
C VAL A 101 8.44 -47.81 -46.18
N ARG A 102 7.54 -48.80 -46.29
CA ARG A 102 6.55 -49.21 -45.28
C ARG A 102 6.37 -50.74 -45.28
N ARG A 103 6.66 -51.42 -44.16
CA ARG A 103 6.09 -52.71 -43.66
C ARG A 103 6.86 -53.15 -42.39
N LYS A 104 6.21 -53.50 -41.27
CA LYS A 104 5.70 -54.84 -40.85
C LYS A 104 6.81 -55.91 -40.81
N THR A 105 6.98 -56.77 -39.80
CA THR A 105 6.21 -57.15 -38.58
C THR A 105 7.23 -57.73 -37.55
N GLY A 106 6.97 -58.01 -36.27
CA GLY A 106 5.78 -58.11 -35.40
C GLY A 106 6.26 -58.23 -33.94
N ALA A 107 5.81 -59.12 -33.03
CA ALA A 107 4.52 -59.75 -32.70
C ALA A 107 4.77 -60.89 -31.66
N ALA A 108 4.51 -60.64 -30.37
CA ALA A 108 4.26 -61.66 -29.32
C ALA A 108 3.73 -60.98 -28.04
N ALA A 109 2.85 -61.53 -27.22
CA ALA A 109 1.49 -62.04 -27.41
C ALA A 109 0.95 -62.49 -26.03
N ARG A 110 -0.18 -61.91 -25.57
CA ARG A 110 -1.20 -62.51 -24.66
C ARG A 110 -0.74 -62.77 -23.20
N THR A 111 -1.58 -62.86 -22.17
CA THR A 111 -3.02 -63.19 -21.97
C THR A 111 -3.65 -62.29 -20.88
N ALA A 112 -4.83 -61.68 -21.05
CA ALA A 112 -6.20 -62.20 -20.85
C ALA A 112 -6.70 -62.25 -19.38
N ALA A 113 -7.89 -61.69 -19.13
CA ALA A 113 -8.63 -61.71 -17.86
C ALA A 113 -9.45 -63.02 -17.68
N PRO A 114 -10.17 -63.20 -16.55
CA PRO A 114 -11.57 -62.73 -16.51
C PRO A 114 -12.04 -62.19 -15.14
N ALA A 115 -13.27 -61.69 -15.10
CA ALA A 115 -14.02 -61.32 -13.89
C ALA A 115 -15.10 -62.36 -13.55
N THR A 116 -15.58 -62.38 -12.30
CA THR A 116 -16.78 -63.13 -11.89
C THR A 116 -17.55 -62.38 -10.81
N GLU A 117 -18.88 -62.43 -10.87
CA GLU A 117 -19.84 -61.82 -9.94
C GLU A 117 -20.24 -62.80 -8.80
N ALA A 118 -20.76 -62.31 -7.67
CA ALA A 118 -22.01 -62.81 -7.03
C ALA A 118 -22.35 -62.12 -5.68
N GLN A 119 -23.65 -62.07 -5.38
CA GLN A 119 -24.37 -61.25 -4.40
C GLN A 119 -24.50 -61.83 -2.97
N ALA A 120 -24.72 -60.94 -1.98
CA ALA A 120 -25.62 -61.03 -0.78
C ALA A 120 -25.52 -62.24 0.22
N ALA A 121 -26.01 -62.21 1.47
CA ALA A 121 -26.91 -61.29 2.19
C ALA A 121 -26.80 -61.37 3.75
N THR A 122 -27.40 -60.37 4.44
CA THR A 122 -28.06 -60.42 5.79
C THR A 122 -27.35 -60.89 7.08
N ALA A 123 -27.24 -59.96 8.07
CA ALA A 123 -27.84 -60.10 9.43
C ALA A 123 -27.83 -58.76 10.23
N LYS A 124 -28.83 -58.53 11.08
CA LYS A 124 -28.97 -57.47 12.13
C LYS A 124 -29.55 -58.15 13.42
N PRO A 125 -29.96 -57.45 14.51
CA PRO A 125 -29.13 -56.75 15.50
C PRO A 125 -29.52 -57.03 16.98
N VAL A 126 -28.66 -56.73 17.97
CA VAL A 126 -29.02 -56.41 19.38
C VAL A 126 -27.92 -55.44 19.87
N ALA A 127 -28.09 -54.16 20.19
CA ALA A 127 -29.08 -53.40 20.99
C ALA A 127 -28.75 -53.37 22.50
N ASP A 128 -28.23 -52.23 22.96
CA ASP A 128 -28.41 -51.78 24.35
C ASP A 128 -28.56 -50.26 24.41
N LYS A 129 -29.27 -49.73 25.43
CA LYS A 129 -29.82 -48.36 25.44
C LYS A 129 -29.18 -47.43 26.47
N ALA A 130 -28.97 -46.16 26.08
CA ALA A 130 -28.94 -45.00 26.97
C ALA A 130 -29.53 -43.75 26.24
N PRO A 131 -30.05 -42.73 26.95
CA PRO A 131 -31.19 -41.95 26.43
C PRO A 131 -30.83 -40.65 25.67
N ALA A 132 -31.78 -40.19 24.87
CA ALA A 132 -31.69 -38.97 24.07
C ALA A 132 -32.05 -37.70 24.86
N VAL A 133 -31.34 -36.61 24.57
CA VAL A 133 -31.74 -35.22 24.90
C VAL A 133 -31.67 -34.42 23.59
N SER A 134 -32.72 -33.66 23.29
CA SER A 134 -32.89 -32.96 22.01
C SER A 134 -31.87 -31.83 21.81
N PRO A 135 -31.38 -31.59 20.57
CA PRO A 135 -30.50 -30.46 20.28
C PRO A 135 -31.25 -29.13 20.33
N ALA A 136 -30.66 -28.13 20.98
CA ALA A 136 -31.17 -26.77 21.04
C ALA A 136 -31.05 -26.05 19.68
N PRO A 137 -31.92 -25.06 19.38
CA PRO A 137 -31.91 -24.37 18.09
C PRO A 137 -30.69 -23.45 17.91
N PRO A 138 -30.30 -23.14 16.66
CA PRO A 138 -29.15 -22.29 16.39
C PRO A 138 -29.39 -20.85 16.90
N VAL A 139 -28.42 -20.35 17.66
CA VAL A 139 -28.40 -18.96 18.13
C VAL A 139 -28.20 -18.04 16.93
N LYS A 140 -29.24 -17.27 16.59
CA LYS A 140 -29.13 -16.22 15.57
C LYS A 140 -28.15 -15.16 16.06
N ALA A 141 -27.10 -14.89 15.29
CA ALA A 141 -26.34 -13.67 15.45
C ALA A 141 -27.31 -12.48 15.34
N ALA A 142 -27.29 -11.59 16.34
CA ALA A 142 -28.14 -10.42 16.34
C ALA A 142 -27.63 -9.44 15.28
N ALA A 143 -28.27 -9.43 14.11
CA ALA A 143 -28.05 -8.39 13.11
C ALA A 143 -28.29 -7.03 13.78
N ALA A 144 -27.28 -6.15 13.73
CA ALA A 144 -27.42 -4.79 14.22
C ALA A 144 -28.53 -4.10 13.42
N SER A 145 -29.66 -3.85 14.08
CA SER A 145 -30.80 -3.16 13.49
C SER A 145 -30.36 -1.78 13.00
N ARG A 146 -30.40 -1.56 11.68
CA ARG A 146 -30.34 -0.22 11.07
C ARG A 146 -31.52 0.61 11.60
N THR A 147 -31.29 1.31 12.70
CA THR A 147 -32.29 2.18 13.31
C THR A 147 -32.58 3.32 12.36
N LYS A 148 -33.82 3.40 11.86
CA LYS A 148 -34.28 4.54 11.04
C LYS A 148 -33.94 5.85 11.72
N ALA A 149 -33.37 6.79 10.96
CA ALA A 149 -33.01 8.12 11.44
C ALA A 149 -34.19 8.76 12.20
N ARG A 150 -34.02 8.92 13.53
CA ARG A 150 -34.88 9.79 14.33
C ARG A 150 -34.50 11.23 14.01
N LYS A 151 -35.49 12.13 14.00
CA LYS A 151 -35.24 13.56 13.79
C LYS A 151 -34.25 14.06 14.87
N ALA A 152 -33.16 14.69 14.42
CA ALA A 152 -32.23 15.38 15.31
C ALA A 152 -32.99 16.48 16.07
N GLY A 153 -32.84 16.52 17.39
CA GLY A 153 -33.51 17.52 18.23
C GLY A 153 -33.48 17.28 19.74
N ASP A 154 -33.41 16.02 20.21
CA ASP A 154 -33.57 15.74 21.65
C ASP A 154 -32.89 14.43 22.12
N ALA A 155 -31.69 14.14 21.61
CA ALA A 155 -30.82 13.11 22.17
C ALA A 155 -29.89 13.74 23.23
N PRO A 156 -29.73 13.14 24.42
CA PRO A 156 -28.85 13.70 25.45
C PRO A 156 -27.39 13.68 24.97
N ARG A 157 -26.70 14.82 25.05
CA ARG A 157 -25.28 14.92 24.66
C ARG A 157 -24.43 14.04 25.59
N LYS A 158 -23.70 13.06 25.04
CA LYS A 158 -22.66 12.34 25.79
C LYS A 158 -21.51 13.27 26.20
N LEU A 159 -20.74 12.88 27.22
CA LEU A 159 -19.47 13.49 27.61
C LEU A 159 -18.35 12.47 27.39
N PHE A 160 -17.46 12.74 26.44
CA PHE A 160 -16.33 11.86 26.14
C PHE A 160 -15.08 12.31 26.88
N VAL A 161 -14.54 11.45 27.74
CA VAL A 161 -13.24 11.66 28.38
C VAL A 161 -12.18 11.02 27.49
N LEU A 162 -11.23 11.79 26.96
CA LEU A 162 -10.22 11.26 26.05
C LEU A 162 -8.97 10.79 26.79
N ASP A 163 -8.49 9.60 26.42
CA ASP A 163 -7.14 9.14 26.73
C ASP A 163 -6.10 9.90 25.89
N THR A 164 -4.97 10.24 26.50
CA THR A 164 -3.82 10.88 25.85
C THR A 164 -3.39 10.16 24.58
N ASN A 165 -3.45 8.82 24.54
CA ASN A 165 -3.10 8.05 23.34
C ASN A 165 -3.93 8.46 22.11
N VAL A 166 -5.21 8.82 22.30
CA VAL A 166 -6.08 9.28 21.20
C VAL A 166 -5.52 10.57 20.59
N LEU A 167 -5.18 11.53 21.45
CA LEU A 167 -4.63 12.85 21.10
C LEU A 167 -3.19 12.79 20.55
N MET A 168 -2.41 11.78 20.94
CA MET A 168 -1.06 11.51 20.45
C MET A 168 -1.06 10.85 19.06
N HIS A 169 -2.05 10.02 18.76
CA HIS A 169 -2.16 9.36 17.46
C HIS A 169 -2.98 10.16 16.43
N ASP A 170 -3.89 11.03 16.86
CA ASP A 170 -4.75 11.81 15.96
C ASP A 170 -4.98 13.24 16.47
N PRO A 171 -4.28 14.26 15.90
CA PRO A 171 -4.40 15.63 16.35
C PRO A 171 -5.70 16.34 15.94
N MET A 172 -6.59 15.64 15.21
CA MET A 172 -7.91 16.13 14.80
C MET A 172 -9.06 15.48 15.57
N CYS A 173 -8.77 14.60 16.54
CA CYS A 173 -9.81 13.85 17.28
C CYS A 173 -10.83 14.75 17.98
N LEU A 174 -10.41 15.92 18.47
CA LEU A 174 -11.25 16.92 19.13
C LEU A 174 -12.46 17.37 18.28
N PHE A 175 -12.43 17.17 16.96
CA PHE A 175 -13.48 17.64 16.06
C PHE A 175 -14.37 16.52 15.49
N ARG A 176 -14.27 15.30 16.02
CA ARG A 176 -14.98 14.11 15.48
C ARG A 176 -16.04 13.51 16.41
N PHE A 177 -16.48 14.26 17.42
CA PHE A 177 -17.51 13.84 18.35
C PHE A 177 -18.88 14.51 18.06
N GLU A 178 -19.06 15.07 16.86
CA GLU A 178 -20.30 15.70 16.38
C GLU A 178 -20.91 16.71 17.38
N GLU A 179 -22.12 16.47 17.91
CA GLU A 179 -22.75 17.31 18.95
C GLU A 179 -22.33 17.00 20.40
N HIS A 180 -21.48 16.01 20.63
CA HIS A 180 -21.08 15.56 21.96
C HIS A 180 -19.91 16.37 22.51
N ASP A 181 -19.88 16.54 23.83
CA ASP A 181 -18.83 17.32 24.48
C ASP A 181 -17.64 16.45 24.87
N ILE A 182 -16.48 17.07 25.03
CA ILE A 182 -15.20 16.44 25.28
C ILE A 182 -14.65 16.94 26.62
N TYR A 183 -14.08 16.06 27.42
CA TYR A 183 -13.41 16.39 28.69
C TYR A 183 -11.97 15.90 28.68
N LEU A 184 -11.04 16.79 29.06
CA LEU A 184 -9.61 16.46 29.21
C LEU A 184 -9.16 16.59 30.68
N ALA A 185 -8.71 15.48 31.25
CA ALA A 185 -8.07 15.46 32.56
C ALA A 185 -6.72 16.19 32.54
N LEU A 186 -6.31 16.77 33.67
CA LEU A 186 -5.07 17.56 33.73
C LEU A 186 -3.82 16.72 33.37
N ILE A 187 -3.82 15.45 33.79
CA ILE A 187 -2.75 14.48 33.49
C ILE A 187 -2.55 14.27 31.97
N VAL A 188 -3.59 14.42 31.15
CA VAL A 188 -3.48 14.33 29.68
C VAL A 188 -2.62 15.47 29.14
N LEU A 189 -2.72 16.67 29.72
CA LEU A 189 -1.89 17.81 29.34
C LEU A 189 -0.43 17.62 29.77
N GLU A 190 -0.19 17.02 30.94
CA GLU A 190 1.16 16.68 31.40
C GLU A 190 1.82 15.62 30.49
N GLU A 191 1.09 14.58 30.10
CA GLU A 191 1.59 13.56 29.19
C GLU A 191 1.84 14.11 27.78
N LEU A 192 0.96 14.97 27.24
CA LEU A 192 1.23 15.69 26.00
C LEU A 192 2.51 16.54 26.11
N ASP A 193 2.74 17.23 27.22
CA ASP A 193 3.96 18.03 27.40
C ASP A 193 5.22 17.17 27.45
N GLY A 194 5.15 15.99 28.07
CA GLY A 194 6.21 14.98 28.07
C GLY A 194 6.58 14.51 26.66
N HIS A 195 5.58 14.23 25.82
CA HIS A 195 5.77 13.66 24.48
C HIS A 195 6.05 14.67 23.36
N LYS A 196 6.11 15.98 23.64
CA LYS A 196 6.36 17.03 22.61
C LYS A 196 7.77 17.03 22.01
N LYS A 197 8.74 16.31 22.61
CA LYS A 197 10.17 16.31 22.25
C LYS A 197 10.50 15.25 21.18
N GLY A 198 11.53 15.50 20.36
CA GLY A 198 11.99 14.58 19.31
C GLY A 198 11.48 14.89 17.90
N VAL A 199 11.59 13.91 16.98
CA VAL A 199 11.23 14.06 15.55
C VAL A 199 10.20 13.02 15.06
N THR A 200 9.63 12.24 15.99
CA THR A 200 8.65 11.18 15.70
C THR A 200 7.31 11.75 15.25
N GLU A 201 6.48 10.89 14.62
CA GLU A 201 5.09 11.23 14.27
C GLU A 201 4.28 11.60 15.52
N VAL A 202 4.41 10.83 16.60
CA VAL A 202 3.78 11.13 17.90
C VAL A 202 4.15 12.54 18.37
N ALA A 203 5.44 12.90 18.40
CA ALA A 203 5.87 14.24 18.81
C ALA A 203 5.39 15.35 17.86
N ARG A 204 5.16 15.04 16.56
CA ARG A 204 4.53 15.97 15.60
C ARG A 204 3.05 16.17 15.90
N ASN A 205 2.32 15.08 16.13
CA ASN A 205 0.90 15.09 16.44
C ASN A 205 0.63 15.82 17.74
N VAL A 206 1.36 15.48 18.81
CA VAL A 206 1.33 16.19 20.10
C VAL A 206 1.44 17.70 19.92
N ARG A 207 2.44 18.19 19.16
CA ARG A 207 2.59 19.64 18.90
C ARG A 207 1.42 20.23 18.11
N GLN A 208 0.80 19.47 17.23
CA GLN A 208 -0.38 19.91 16.49
C GLN A 208 -1.57 20.01 17.45
N THR A 209 -1.83 18.98 18.26
CA THR A 209 -2.83 18.96 19.33
C THR A 209 -2.65 20.13 20.30
N SER A 210 -1.44 20.37 20.82
CA SER A 210 -1.18 21.50 21.73
C SER A 210 -1.49 22.86 21.09
N ARG A 211 -1.22 23.06 19.79
CA ARG A 211 -1.61 24.30 19.07
C ARG A 211 -3.12 24.40 18.89
N THR A 212 -3.80 23.28 18.63
CA THR A 212 -5.26 23.23 18.54
C THR A 212 -5.92 23.61 19.87
N LEU A 213 -5.40 23.09 20.98
CA LEU A 213 -5.84 23.43 22.34
C LEU A 213 -5.59 24.91 22.66
N ASP A 214 -4.38 25.42 22.37
CA ASP A 214 -4.03 26.85 22.54
C ASP A 214 -4.93 27.77 21.72
N ALA A 215 -5.23 27.39 20.46
CA ALA A 215 -6.14 28.13 19.60
C ALA A 215 -7.59 28.11 20.11
N LEU A 216 -8.07 27.00 20.68
CA LEU A 216 -9.41 26.92 21.29
C LEU A 216 -9.49 27.77 22.57
N VAL A 217 -8.51 27.68 23.45
CA VAL A 217 -8.40 28.50 24.68
C VAL A 217 -8.35 29.98 24.35
N ALA A 218 -7.71 30.37 23.24
CA ALA A 218 -7.67 31.76 22.78
C ALA A 218 -9.03 32.32 22.29
N THR A 219 -10.06 31.48 22.10
CA THR A 219 -11.40 31.93 21.70
C THR A 219 -12.31 32.33 22.87
N VAL A 220 -11.94 32.00 24.11
CA VAL A 220 -12.78 32.18 25.32
C VAL A 220 -12.05 33.04 26.37
N PRO A 221 -12.73 33.95 27.09
CA PRO A 221 -12.14 34.70 28.20
C PRO A 221 -11.61 33.76 29.31
N LYS A 222 -10.52 34.15 29.98
CA LYS A 222 -9.88 33.35 31.05
C LYS A 222 -10.78 33.00 32.24
N GLN A 223 -11.91 33.69 32.41
CA GLN A 223 -12.85 33.47 33.52
C GLN A 223 -13.86 32.35 33.23
N ASP A 224 -14.03 31.97 31.96
CA ASP A 224 -15.13 31.11 31.50
C ASP A 224 -14.63 29.70 31.11
N LEU A 225 -13.38 29.34 31.46
CA LEU A 225 -12.75 28.07 31.07
C LEU A 225 -13.45 26.82 31.68
N ALA A 226 -14.26 27.02 32.72
CA ALA A 226 -15.10 25.99 33.32
C ALA A 226 -16.42 25.76 32.56
N ASP A 227 -16.92 26.77 31.84
CA ASP A 227 -18.19 26.70 31.09
C ASP A 227 -18.05 25.99 29.73
N GLY A 228 -16.80 25.72 29.32
CA GLY A 228 -16.44 24.95 28.13
C GLY A 228 -16.25 25.80 26.87
N MET A 229 -15.32 25.38 26.01
CA MET A 229 -14.98 26.09 24.77
C MET A 229 -15.69 25.42 23.57
N PRO A 230 -16.48 26.14 22.76
CA PRO A 230 -17.11 25.57 21.57
C PRO A 230 -16.08 25.03 20.56
N LEU A 231 -16.20 23.76 20.18
CA LEU A 231 -15.24 23.10 19.28
C LEU A 231 -15.25 23.69 17.86
N ASN A 232 -16.39 24.22 17.42
CA ASN A 232 -16.52 24.91 16.13
C ASN A 232 -15.88 26.31 16.08
N ALA A 233 -15.44 26.89 17.20
CA ALA A 233 -14.93 28.26 17.25
C ALA A 233 -13.66 28.50 16.39
N THR A 234 -12.93 27.44 16.06
CA THR A 234 -11.74 27.47 15.20
C THR A 234 -12.01 27.17 13.71
N GLY A 235 -13.29 27.08 13.32
CA GLY A 235 -13.73 26.86 11.92
C GLY A 235 -14.26 25.45 11.60
N HIS A 236 -14.29 24.55 12.59
CA HIS A 236 -14.81 23.19 12.44
C HIS A 236 -16.33 23.12 12.66
N THR A 237 -17.10 23.57 11.66
CA THR A 237 -18.57 23.74 11.74
C THR A 237 -19.37 22.46 12.07
N GLU A 238 -18.78 21.28 11.84
CA GLU A 238 -19.38 19.97 12.16
C GLU A 238 -19.28 19.61 13.65
N ALA A 239 -18.30 20.16 14.38
CA ALA A 239 -18.08 19.90 15.80
C ALA A 239 -18.92 20.85 16.68
N ARG A 240 -20.16 20.45 16.99
CA ARG A 240 -21.16 21.28 17.70
C ARG A 240 -21.10 21.18 19.23
N GLY A 241 -20.28 20.28 19.76
CA GLY A 241 -20.00 20.15 21.20
C GLY A 241 -19.01 21.17 21.75
N CYS A 242 -18.78 21.10 23.06
CA CYS A 242 -17.80 21.91 23.79
C CYS A 242 -16.63 21.06 24.33
N LEU A 243 -15.48 21.68 24.48
CA LEU A 243 -14.30 21.14 25.16
C LEU A 243 -14.23 21.66 26.59
N PHE A 244 -14.07 20.75 27.55
CA PHE A 244 -13.89 21.02 28.97
C PHE A 244 -12.52 20.55 29.44
N PHE A 245 -11.93 21.28 30.39
CA PHE A 245 -10.73 20.88 31.11
C PHE A 245 -11.05 20.57 32.57
N GLN A 246 -10.22 19.72 33.18
CA GLN A 246 -10.20 19.57 34.62
C GLN A 246 -9.68 20.84 35.32
N THR A 247 -10.60 21.64 35.83
CA THR A 247 -10.33 22.85 36.62
C THR A 247 -10.35 22.60 38.13
N GLU A 248 -11.03 21.55 38.59
CA GLU A 248 -11.23 21.24 40.01
C GLU A 248 -10.59 19.91 40.45
N THR A 249 -10.27 19.81 41.73
CA THR A 249 -9.85 18.56 42.38
C THR A 249 -11.07 17.67 42.62
N LEU A 250 -11.29 16.72 41.71
CA LEU A 250 -12.33 15.71 41.85
C LEU A 250 -11.94 14.70 42.94
N ASN A 251 -12.79 14.56 43.97
CA ASN A 251 -12.63 13.51 44.98
C ASN A 251 -13.12 12.17 44.41
N TYR A 252 -12.26 11.15 44.45
CA TYR A 252 -12.58 9.81 43.92
C TYR A 252 -12.09 8.69 44.84
N THR A 253 -12.78 7.55 44.77
CA THR A 253 -12.41 6.33 45.47
C THR A 253 -12.26 5.20 44.46
N LEU A 254 -11.08 5.06 43.85
CA LEU A 254 -10.75 3.86 43.08
C LEU A 254 -10.45 2.69 44.03
N PRO A 255 -10.74 1.44 43.65
CA PRO A 255 -10.35 0.27 44.44
C PRO A 255 -8.83 0.22 44.69
N ASN A 256 -8.43 -0.11 45.92
CA ASN A 256 -7.02 -0.21 46.34
C ASN A 256 -6.18 -1.24 45.55
N THR A 257 -6.80 -2.01 44.64
CA THR A 257 -6.14 -2.96 43.74
C THR A 257 -5.45 -2.27 42.54
N LEU A 258 -5.77 -1.01 42.24
CA LEU A 258 -5.13 -0.25 41.17
C LEU A 258 -3.94 0.57 41.71
N PRO A 259 -2.75 0.49 41.09
CA PRO A 259 -1.60 1.30 41.50
C PRO A 259 -1.90 2.81 41.43
N GLN A 260 -1.82 3.48 42.58
CA GLN A 260 -1.94 4.94 42.62
C GLN A 260 -0.76 5.60 41.88
N GLY A 261 -1.03 6.71 41.18
CA GLY A 261 -0.01 7.53 40.50
C GLY A 261 0.20 7.25 39.01
N LYS A 262 -0.23 6.12 38.44
CA LYS A 262 -0.18 5.92 36.97
C LYS A 262 -1.22 6.80 36.25
N ALA A 263 -0.82 7.45 35.15
CA ALA A 263 -1.67 8.36 34.39
C ALA A 263 -2.98 7.72 33.92
N ASP A 264 -2.91 6.51 33.34
CA ASP A 264 -4.03 5.59 33.09
C ASP A 264 -5.11 5.62 34.19
N ASN A 265 -4.67 5.45 35.44
CA ASN A 265 -5.56 5.29 36.59
C ASN A 265 -6.10 6.65 37.06
N GLN A 266 -5.38 7.74 36.82
CA GLN A 266 -5.89 9.10 37.04
C GLN A 266 -6.99 9.45 36.02
N ILE A 267 -6.85 9.06 34.75
CA ILE A 267 -7.89 9.24 33.73
C ILE A 267 -9.15 8.44 34.12
N LEU A 268 -8.98 7.17 34.53
CA LEU A 268 -10.09 6.33 35.02
C LEU A 268 -10.78 6.92 36.27
N ALA A 269 -10.01 7.53 37.17
CA ALA A 269 -10.55 8.23 38.34
C ALA A 269 -11.41 9.44 37.96
N VAL A 270 -10.96 10.24 36.98
CA VAL A 270 -11.73 11.39 36.45
C VAL A 270 -13.03 10.94 35.79
N VAL A 271 -13.01 9.86 34.99
CA VAL A 271 -14.23 9.27 34.39
C VAL A 271 -15.23 8.88 35.47
N ALA A 272 -14.78 8.17 36.52
CA ALA A 272 -15.63 7.74 37.62
C ALA A 272 -16.24 8.92 38.40
N ALA A 273 -15.46 9.96 38.67
CA ALA A 273 -15.93 11.16 39.37
C ALA A 273 -16.94 11.96 38.52
N LEU A 274 -16.70 12.13 37.22
CA LEU A 274 -17.63 12.80 36.31
C LEU A 274 -18.96 12.03 36.17
N GLN A 275 -18.92 10.71 36.16
CA GLN A 275 -20.13 9.87 36.14
C GLN A 275 -20.97 10.05 37.41
N GLN A 276 -20.34 10.28 38.57
CA GLN A 276 -21.04 10.60 39.83
C GLN A 276 -21.56 12.05 39.86
N ALA A 277 -20.81 13.01 39.31
CA ALA A 277 -21.21 14.41 39.23
C ALA A 277 -22.35 14.67 38.23
N HIS A 278 -22.47 13.85 37.18
CA HIS A 278 -23.45 14.01 36.12
C HIS A 278 -24.34 12.77 35.92
N PRO A 279 -25.16 12.37 36.91
CA PRO A 279 -25.96 11.14 36.84
C PRO A 279 -27.05 11.14 35.74
N GLY A 280 -27.37 12.30 35.17
CA GLY A 280 -28.26 12.44 34.01
C GLY A 280 -27.53 12.45 32.65
N ARG A 281 -26.22 12.24 32.61
CA ARG A 281 -25.39 12.32 31.41
C ARG A 281 -24.54 11.07 31.24
N GLU A 282 -24.49 10.54 30.02
CA GLU A 282 -23.60 9.42 29.72
C GLU A 282 -22.14 9.92 29.63
N VAL A 283 -21.30 9.45 30.54
CA VAL A 283 -19.86 9.73 30.55
C VAL A 283 -19.12 8.50 30.04
N VAL A 284 -18.31 8.66 28.99
CA VAL A 284 -17.67 7.55 28.26
C VAL A 284 -16.17 7.82 28.12
N LEU A 285 -15.34 6.85 28.51
CA LEU A 285 -13.90 6.87 28.20
C LEU A 285 -13.68 6.51 26.74
N VAL A 286 -12.86 7.29 26.02
CA VAL A 286 -12.45 7.00 24.65
C VAL A 286 -10.96 6.77 24.62
N SER A 287 -10.54 5.55 24.23
CA SER A 287 -9.13 5.14 24.25
C SER A 287 -8.82 4.15 23.13
N LYS A 288 -7.60 4.25 22.58
CA LYS A 288 -7.03 3.24 21.66
C LYS A 288 -6.44 2.03 22.39
N ASP A 289 -6.02 2.17 23.66
CA ASP A 289 -5.41 1.08 24.41
C ASP A 289 -6.49 0.10 24.90
N ILE A 290 -6.34 -1.17 24.50
CA ILE A 290 -7.20 -2.26 24.96
C ILE A 290 -7.12 -2.44 26.48
N ASN A 291 -5.96 -2.22 27.10
CA ASN A 291 -5.80 -2.38 28.55
C ASN A 291 -6.56 -1.29 29.31
N MET A 292 -6.52 -0.04 28.84
CA MET A 292 -7.36 1.04 29.37
C MET A 292 -8.85 0.72 29.31
N ARG A 293 -9.35 0.25 28.15
CA ARG A 293 -10.77 -0.13 28.00
C ARG A 293 -11.16 -1.35 28.85
N VAL A 294 -10.26 -2.33 29.01
CA VAL A 294 -10.46 -3.48 29.90
C VAL A 294 -10.51 -3.06 31.38
N LYS A 295 -9.62 -2.17 31.83
CA LYS A 295 -9.67 -1.59 33.19
C LYS A 295 -10.98 -0.82 33.43
N ALA A 296 -11.38 0.04 32.50
CA ALA A 296 -12.63 0.79 32.58
C ALA A 296 -13.84 -0.14 32.74
N ARG A 297 -13.93 -1.17 31.88
CA ARG A 297 -15.00 -2.17 31.96
C ARG A 297 -14.98 -2.97 33.26
N ALA A 298 -13.80 -3.29 33.80
CA ALA A 298 -13.65 -3.95 35.10
C ALA A 298 -14.08 -3.06 36.28
N LEU A 299 -14.04 -1.73 36.12
CA LEU A 299 -14.54 -0.73 37.07
C LEU A 299 -16.03 -0.37 36.85
N GLY A 300 -16.70 -0.93 35.84
CA GLY A 300 -18.08 -0.58 35.48
C GLY A 300 -18.22 0.74 34.73
N LEU A 301 -17.12 1.34 34.26
CA LEU A 301 -17.10 2.60 33.52
C LEU A 301 -17.37 2.32 32.02
N PRO A 302 -18.26 3.09 31.36
CA PRO A 302 -18.43 3.00 29.91
C PRO A 302 -17.13 3.37 29.19
N ALA A 303 -16.73 2.54 28.21
CA ALA A 303 -15.53 2.78 27.41
C ALA A 303 -15.70 2.31 25.97
N GLU A 304 -15.36 3.18 25.03
CA GLU A 304 -15.46 3.01 23.57
C GLU A 304 -14.05 3.04 22.95
N ASP A 305 -13.90 2.39 21.79
CA ASP A 305 -12.65 2.43 21.00
C ASP A 305 -12.59 3.74 20.22
N TYR A 306 -11.41 4.34 20.09
CA TYR A 306 -11.26 5.47 19.16
C TYR A 306 -10.96 4.95 17.75
N GLN A 307 -12.04 4.73 17.01
CA GLN A 307 -11.99 4.49 15.57
C GLN A 307 -11.89 5.84 14.83
N ASN A 308 -10.90 5.96 13.95
CA ASN A 308 -10.80 7.09 13.04
C ASN A 308 -11.53 6.69 11.76
N ASP A 309 -12.63 7.38 11.45
CA ASP A 309 -13.48 7.21 10.26
C ASP A 309 -12.77 7.51 8.90
N LYS A 310 -11.42 7.46 8.89
CA LYS A 310 -10.49 7.64 7.75
C LYS A 310 -9.21 6.79 7.84
N THR A 311 -9.04 5.93 8.84
CA THR A 311 -8.35 4.66 8.55
C THR A 311 -9.35 3.85 7.75
N LEU A 312 -9.02 3.54 6.50
CA LEU A 312 -9.80 2.60 5.69
C LEU A 312 -10.03 1.38 6.57
N ASP A 313 -11.29 0.99 6.79
CA ASP A 313 -11.61 -0.16 7.62
C ASP A 313 -10.82 -1.35 7.06
N ASP A 314 -10.09 -2.07 7.91
CA ASP A 314 -9.31 -3.25 7.46
C ASP A 314 -10.25 -4.38 6.92
N ASP A 315 -11.58 -4.20 7.03
CA ASP A 315 -12.65 -5.02 6.44
C ASP A 315 -13.26 -4.45 5.14
N GLU A 316 -12.95 -3.21 4.71
CA GLU A 316 -13.28 -2.76 3.35
C GLU A 316 -12.36 -3.48 2.36
N LEU A 317 -12.93 -4.40 1.58
CA LEU A 317 -12.29 -5.03 0.43
C LEU A 317 -11.54 -3.97 -0.41
N LEU A 318 -10.20 -4.02 -0.34
CA LEU A 318 -9.32 -3.16 -1.12
C LEU A 318 -9.80 -3.11 -2.57
N TYR A 319 -9.84 -1.90 -3.14
CA TYR A 319 -10.32 -1.72 -4.50
C TYR A 319 -9.48 -2.56 -5.47
N ASN A 320 -10.03 -3.68 -5.93
CA ASN A 320 -9.27 -4.70 -6.70
C ASN A 320 -8.92 -4.27 -8.13
N GLY A 321 -9.46 -3.16 -8.64
CA GLY A 321 -9.23 -2.69 -10.01
C GLY A 321 -10.06 -3.36 -11.09
N ALA A 322 -10.86 -4.39 -10.75
CA ALA A 322 -11.73 -5.11 -11.68
C ALA A 322 -13.16 -5.27 -11.15
N LEU A 323 -14.13 -5.35 -12.06
CA LEU A 323 -15.54 -5.58 -11.82
C LEU A 323 -16.04 -6.72 -12.73
N ALA A 324 -16.66 -7.73 -12.13
CA ALA A 324 -17.40 -8.76 -12.85
C ALA A 324 -18.77 -8.21 -13.25
N LEU A 325 -19.16 -8.38 -14.52
CA LEU A 325 -20.51 -8.09 -14.98
C LEU A 325 -21.48 -9.19 -14.47
N PRO A 326 -22.75 -8.82 -14.20
CA PRO A 326 -23.80 -9.80 -13.85
C PRO A 326 -23.95 -10.89 -14.91
N GLY A 327 -24.43 -12.06 -14.50
CA GLY A 327 -24.59 -13.19 -15.42
C GLY A 327 -25.68 -12.98 -16.49
N ASP A 328 -26.66 -12.15 -16.15
CA ASP A 328 -27.78 -11.70 -16.98
C ASP A 328 -27.47 -10.39 -17.72
N PHE A 329 -26.21 -9.95 -17.78
CA PHE A 329 -25.81 -8.67 -18.38
C PHE A 329 -26.30 -8.50 -19.83
N TRP A 330 -26.09 -9.50 -20.69
CA TRP A 330 -26.54 -9.41 -22.08
C TRP A 330 -28.06 -9.47 -22.23
N GLU A 331 -28.77 -10.19 -21.35
CA GLU A 331 -30.24 -10.24 -21.34
C GLU A 331 -30.88 -8.95 -20.82
N THR A 332 -30.23 -8.26 -19.89
CA THR A 332 -30.77 -7.08 -19.19
C THR A 332 -30.32 -5.74 -19.79
N GLN A 333 -29.23 -5.73 -20.56
CA GLN A 333 -28.65 -4.50 -21.14
C GLN A 333 -28.38 -4.59 -22.64
N GLY A 334 -28.44 -5.79 -23.26
CA GLY A 334 -28.02 -6.01 -24.65
C GLY A 334 -28.69 -5.09 -25.69
N ASP A 335 -29.99 -4.81 -25.52
CA ASP A 335 -30.76 -3.96 -26.42
C ASP A 335 -30.46 -2.45 -26.29
N GLU A 336 -29.88 -2.02 -25.16
CA GLU A 336 -29.54 -0.60 -24.88
C GLU A 336 -28.05 -0.28 -25.05
N ILE A 337 -27.20 -1.29 -25.34
CA ILE A 337 -25.76 -1.10 -25.51
C ILE A 337 -25.44 -0.59 -26.92
N GLU A 338 -25.01 0.66 -27.02
CA GLU A 338 -24.37 1.17 -28.24
C GLU A 338 -23.00 0.50 -28.39
N SER A 339 -22.65 0.04 -29.60
CA SER A 339 -21.29 -0.43 -29.89
C SER A 339 -20.75 0.15 -31.19
N TRP A 340 -19.45 0.49 -31.19
CA TRP A 340 -18.73 0.98 -32.36
C TRP A 340 -17.28 0.52 -32.36
N ASN A 341 -16.62 0.60 -33.52
CA ASN A 341 -15.20 0.28 -33.65
C ASN A 341 -14.41 1.55 -33.95
N GLU A 342 -13.27 1.71 -33.28
CA GLU A 342 -12.32 2.80 -33.54
C GLU A 342 -10.89 2.22 -33.53
N GLY A 343 -10.26 2.22 -34.71
CA GLY A 343 -8.97 1.58 -34.92
C GLY A 343 -9.02 0.07 -34.70
N ALA A 344 -8.18 -0.43 -33.79
CA ALA A 344 -8.11 -1.84 -33.42
C ALA A 344 -8.99 -2.21 -32.20
N HIS A 345 -9.80 -1.28 -31.69
CA HIS A 345 -10.60 -1.46 -30.49
C HIS A 345 -12.09 -1.37 -30.80
N THR A 346 -12.88 -2.13 -30.05
CA THR A 346 -14.34 -2.04 -29.99
C THR A 346 -14.69 -1.30 -28.71
N PHE A 347 -15.70 -0.46 -28.79
CA PHE A 347 -16.21 0.34 -27.69
C PHE A 347 -17.69 0.00 -27.46
N TYR A 348 -18.09 -0.01 -26.20
CA TYR A 348 -19.46 -0.25 -25.76
C TYR A 348 -19.88 0.90 -24.84
N ARG A 349 -21.04 1.50 -25.08
CA ARG A 349 -21.70 2.39 -24.11
C ARG A 349 -22.67 1.55 -23.28
N VAL A 350 -22.48 1.56 -21.96
CA VAL A 350 -23.41 0.97 -20.98
C VAL A 350 -24.10 2.08 -20.22
N HIS A 351 -25.35 1.86 -19.82
CA HIS A 351 -26.19 2.84 -19.14
C HIS A 351 -26.64 2.36 -17.74
N GLY A 352 -27.31 3.22 -17.00
CA GLY A 352 -28.02 2.86 -15.78
C GLY A 352 -27.15 2.67 -14.53
N PRO A 353 -27.71 2.02 -13.48
CA PRO A 353 -27.09 1.97 -12.15
C PRO A 353 -25.74 1.24 -12.08
N LEU A 354 -25.45 0.37 -13.05
CA LEU A 354 -24.18 -0.36 -13.13
C LEU A 354 -23.04 0.57 -13.61
N ALA A 355 -23.31 1.43 -14.59
CA ALA A 355 -22.35 2.43 -15.08
C ALA A 355 -21.98 3.46 -13.99
N GLN A 356 -22.93 3.81 -13.12
CA GLN A 356 -22.71 4.74 -12.00
C GLN A 356 -21.79 4.19 -10.89
N GLN A 357 -21.59 2.86 -10.82
CA GLN A 357 -20.69 2.20 -9.87
C GLN A 357 -19.28 2.01 -10.42
N MET A 358 -19.08 2.25 -11.72
CA MET A 358 -17.79 2.09 -12.37
C MET A 358 -16.84 3.26 -12.04
N LEU A 359 -15.54 2.98 -12.08
CA LEU A 359 -14.47 3.97 -11.97
C LEU A 359 -13.67 4.04 -13.28
N ILE A 360 -13.16 5.23 -13.63
CA ILE A 360 -12.24 5.37 -14.76
C ILE A 360 -11.03 4.45 -14.56
N ASN A 361 -10.61 3.79 -15.64
CA ASN A 361 -9.56 2.76 -15.69
C ASN A 361 -9.83 1.48 -14.88
N GLN A 362 -11.04 1.28 -14.35
CA GLN A 362 -11.47 -0.02 -13.85
C GLN A 362 -11.61 -1.01 -15.01
N PHE A 363 -11.17 -2.25 -14.80
CA PHE A 363 -11.42 -3.34 -15.73
C PHE A 363 -12.82 -3.91 -15.54
N VAL A 364 -13.51 -4.19 -16.62
CA VAL A 364 -14.86 -4.74 -16.62
C VAL A 364 -14.85 -6.00 -17.47
N TYR A 365 -15.30 -7.11 -16.89
CA TYR A 365 -15.24 -8.42 -17.56
C TYR A 365 -16.52 -9.24 -17.42
N PHE A 366 -16.77 -10.09 -18.41
CA PHE A 366 -17.83 -11.08 -18.41
C PHE A 366 -17.26 -12.43 -18.82
N GLU A 367 -17.58 -13.47 -18.06
CA GLU A 367 -17.18 -14.86 -18.31
C GLU A 367 -18.34 -15.79 -17.94
N GLN A 368 -18.88 -16.52 -18.91
CA GLN A 368 -19.83 -17.61 -18.67
C GLN A 368 -19.52 -18.84 -19.52
N PRO A 369 -19.78 -20.07 -19.01
CA PRO A 369 -19.65 -21.28 -19.80
C PRO A 369 -20.62 -21.29 -20.99
N GLY A 370 -20.07 -21.25 -22.21
CA GLY A 370 -20.84 -21.29 -23.46
C GLY A 370 -21.03 -19.92 -24.14
N GLU A 371 -20.70 -18.82 -23.47
CA GLU A 371 -20.78 -17.47 -24.03
C GLU A 371 -19.39 -16.87 -24.33
N PRO A 372 -19.27 -15.94 -25.28
CA PRO A 372 -18.02 -15.21 -25.53
C PRO A 372 -17.59 -14.39 -24.30
N SER A 373 -16.35 -14.56 -23.84
CA SER A 373 -15.80 -13.72 -22.78
C SER A 373 -15.60 -12.28 -23.26
N LEU A 374 -15.93 -11.31 -22.42
CA LEU A 374 -15.67 -9.89 -22.66
C LEU A 374 -14.60 -9.40 -21.68
N TYR A 375 -13.59 -8.68 -22.21
CA TYR A 375 -12.57 -7.99 -21.41
C TYR A 375 -12.45 -6.54 -21.88
N THR A 376 -12.75 -5.60 -20.98
CA THR A 376 -12.75 -4.17 -21.29
C THR A 376 -12.17 -3.33 -20.16
N ARG A 377 -11.88 -2.07 -20.44
CA ARG A 377 -11.55 -1.03 -19.45
C ARG A 377 -12.51 0.15 -19.60
N VAL A 378 -12.97 0.71 -18.49
CA VAL A 378 -13.73 1.96 -18.47
C VAL A 378 -12.80 3.12 -18.88
N VAL A 379 -13.15 3.81 -19.96
CA VAL A 379 -12.36 4.94 -20.50
C VAL A 379 -13.06 6.29 -20.34
N GLU A 380 -14.38 6.31 -20.19
CA GLU A 380 -15.17 7.52 -20.00
C GLU A 380 -16.40 7.21 -19.13
N ILE A 381 -16.82 8.19 -18.32
CA ILE A 381 -18.08 8.16 -17.55
C ILE A 381 -18.76 9.52 -17.78
N ARG A 382 -20.05 9.49 -18.16
CA ARG A 382 -20.90 10.68 -18.34
C ARG A 382 -22.28 10.42 -17.74
N GLY A 383 -22.56 11.04 -16.59
CA GLY A 383 -23.85 10.94 -15.92
C GLY A 383 -24.16 9.50 -15.49
N ASP A 384 -25.14 8.89 -16.13
CA ASP A 384 -25.56 7.50 -15.95
C ASP A 384 -24.98 6.55 -17.01
N SER A 385 -24.05 7.00 -17.84
CA SER A 385 -23.42 6.18 -18.89
C SER A 385 -21.91 6.03 -18.68
N ALA A 386 -21.36 4.89 -19.08
CA ALA A 386 -19.93 4.62 -19.12
C ALA A 386 -19.53 4.02 -20.47
N VAL A 387 -18.33 4.34 -20.94
CA VAL A 387 -17.76 3.77 -22.16
C VAL A 387 -16.68 2.75 -21.79
N LEU A 388 -16.87 1.54 -22.28
CA LEU A 388 -15.98 0.40 -22.11
C LEU A 388 -15.19 0.19 -23.41
N LYS A 389 -13.86 0.15 -23.33
CA LYS A 389 -12.95 -0.12 -24.46
C LYS A 389 -12.40 -1.54 -24.37
N THR A 390 -12.42 -2.32 -25.46
CA THR A 390 -11.81 -3.66 -25.49
C THR A 390 -10.29 -3.61 -25.31
N LEU A 391 -9.78 -4.58 -24.56
CA LEU A 391 -8.36 -4.67 -24.24
C LEU A 391 -7.51 -5.16 -25.42
N ARG A 392 -6.24 -4.79 -25.39
CA ARG A 392 -5.19 -5.49 -26.13
C ARG A 392 -5.06 -6.90 -25.55
N ASP A 393 -5.03 -7.94 -26.40
CA ASP A 393 -4.86 -9.32 -25.95
C ASP A 393 -3.38 -9.66 -25.83
N CYS A 394 -2.79 -9.34 -24.68
CA CYS A 394 -1.40 -9.64 -24.37
C CYS A 394 -1.16 -11.13 -24.03
N THR A 395 -2.19 -12.00 -24.09
CA THR A 395 -1.97 -13.46 -23.99
C THR A 395 -1.42 -14.03 -25.31
N HIS A 396 -1.75 -13.39 -26.44
CA HIS A 396 -1.31 -13.82 -27.76
C HIS A 396 0.16 -13.44 -28.04
N PRO A 397 1.03 -14.36 -28.53
CA PRO A 397 2.47 -14.11 -28.72
C PRO A 397 2.84 -12.88 -29.57
N LYS A 398 2.06 -12.56 -30.61
CA LYS A 398 2.26 -11.34 -31.43
C LYS A 398 2.07 -10.03 -30.66
N GLN A 399 1.45 -10.07 -29.49
CA GLN A 399 1.15 -8.90 -28.65
C GLN A 399 2.00 -8.87 -27.37
N ALA A 400 2.95 -9.81 -27.22
CA ALA A 400 3.89 -9.88 -26.11
C ALA A 400 4.67 -8.56 -25.92
N ALA A 401 4.99 -8.22 -24.67
CA ALA A 401 5.92 -7.16 -24.33
C ALA A 401 7.27 -7.80 -24.03
N TRP A 402 8.33 -7.45 -24.77
CA TRP A 402 9.68 -8.00 -24.59
C TRP A 402 9.72 -9.54 -24.46
N GLY A 403 8.96 -10.25 -25.31
CA GLY A 403 8.84 -11.72 -25.30
C GLY A 403 7.94 -12.31 -24.20
N VAL A 404 7.38 -11.49 -23.30
CA VAL A 404 6.46 -11.93 -22.24
C VAL A 404 5.00 -11.74 -22.66
N THR A 405 4.21 -12.81 -22.54
CA THR A 405 2.74 -12.78 -22.64
C THR A 405 2.09 -12.89 -21.26
N ALA A 406 0.87 -12.36 -21.15
CA ALA A 406 0.00 -12.62 -20.01
C ALA A 406 -0.46 -14.09 -20.02
N ARG A 407 -0.47 -14.73 -18.84
CA ARG A 407 -0.97 -16.11 -18.67
C ARG A 407 -2.41 -16.20 -18.21
N ASN A 408 -2.89 -15.13 -17.57
CA ASN A 408 -4.25 -15.03 -17.04
C ASN A 408 -4.79 -13.60 -17.23
N ARG A 409 -6.08 -13.43 -16.93
CA ARG A 409 -6.82 -12.17 -17.06
C ARG A 409 -6.18 -11.00 -16.30
N GLU A 410 -5.76 -11.23 -15.06
CA GLU A 410 -5.17 -10.20 -14.19
C GLU A 410 -3.82 -9.69 -14.72
N GLN A 411 -3.01 -10.60 -15.27
CA GLN A 411 -1.78 -10.22 -15.97
C GLN A 411 -2.07 -9.46 -17.28
N ASN A 412 -3.11 -9.84 -18.02
CA ASN A 412 -3.51 -9.10 -19.23
C ASN A 412 -3.96 -7.68 -18.89
N PHE A 413 -4.73 -7.52 -17.81
CA PHE A 413 -5.14 -6.23 -17.26
C PHE A 413 -3.92 -5.38 -16.85
N ALA A 414 -2.99 -5.97 -16.10
CA ALA A 414 -1.75 -5.29 -15.71
C ALA A 414 -0.94 -4.81 -16.92
N MET A 415 -0.74 -5.66 -17.94
CA MET A 415 -0.04 -5.26 -19.16
C MET A 415 -0.76 -4.14 -19.93
N ASN A 416 -2.09 -4.13 -19.94
CA ASN A 416 -2.88 -3.05 -20.55
C ASN A 416 -2.73 -1.71 -19.80
N LEU A 417 -2.49 -1.69 -18.48
CA LEU A 417 -2.14 -0.44 -17.77
C LEU A 417 -0.68 -0.01 -17.99
N LEU A 418 0.24 -0.98 -17.99
CA LEU A 418 1.68 -0.71 -18.09
C LEU A 418 2.06 -0.17 -19.47
N LEU A 419 1.44 -0.67 -20.54
CA LEU A 419 1.70 -0.29 -21.94
C LEU A 419 0.90 0.94 -22.43
N ASP A 420 -0.13 1.38 -21.70
CA ASP A 420 -0.95 2.53 -22.13
C ASP A 420 -0.22 3.85 -21.86
N PRO A 421 0.08 4.67 -22.87
CA PRO A 421 0.80 5.93 -22.67
C PRO A 421 0.01 7.01 -21.94
N GLU A 422 -1.32 6.92 -21.86
CA GLU A 422 -2.17 7.91 -21.18
C GLU A 422 -2.22 7.71 -19.65
N ILE A 423 -1.65 6.61 -19.15
CA ILE A 423 -1.62 6.26 -17.73
C ILE A 423 -0.25 6.58 -17.13
N ASP A 424 -0.14 7.72 -16.44
CA ASP A 424 1.08 8.14 -15.74
C ASP A 424 1.39 7.30 -14.49
N PHE A 425 0.36 6.80 -13.79
CA PHE A 425 0.53 6.12 -12.51
C PHE A 425 -0.14 4.74 -12.46
N VAL A 426 0.66 3.69 -12.26
CA VAL A 426 0.17 2.30 -12.18
C VAL A 426 0.44 1.75 -10.78
N THR A 427 -0.56 1.11 -10.19
CA THR A 427 -0.41 0.36 -8.94
C THR A 427 -0.74 -1.12 -9.14
N LEU A 428 0.21 -2.00 -8.78
CA LEU A 428 0.06 -3.45 -8.89
C LEU A 428 0.18 -4.10 -7.50
N THR A 429 -0.93 -4.54 -6.92
CA THR A 429 -0.94 -5.35 -5.69
C THR A 429 -1.03 -6.84 -6.04
N GLY A 430 -0.73 -7.69 -5.08
CA GLY A 430 -0.94 -9.14 -5.21
C GLY A 430 0.10 -9.95 -4.46
N THR A 431 -0.17 -11.25 -4.31
CA THR A 431 0.72 -12.18 -3.62
C THR A 431 2.07 -12.36 -4.34
N ALA A 432 3.05 -12.98 -3.69
CA ALA A 432 4.34 -13.27 -4.30
C ALA A 432 4.20 -14.30 -5.44
N GLY A 433 4.87 -14.07 -6.58
CA GLY A 433 4.82 -14.98 -7.75
C GLY A 433 3.68 -14.72 -8.76
N THR A 434 2.90 -13.67 -8.56
CA THR A 434 1.91 -13.15 -9.53
C THR A 434 2.51 -12.53 -10.80
N GLY A 435 3.84 -12.34 -10.84
CA GLY A 435 4.56 -11.84 -12.02
C GLY A 435 4.74 -10.32 -12.08
N LYS A 436 4.30 -9.56 -11.06
CA LYS A 436 4.34 -8.08 -11.03
C LYS A 436 5.64 -7.48 -11.58
N THR A 437 6.80 -7.78 -10.96
CA THR A 437 8.10 -7.21 -11.32
C THR A 437 8.53 -7.60 -12.74
N LEU A 438 8.28 -8.85 -13.14
CA LEU A 438 8.54 -9.34 -14.51
C LEU A 438 7.73 -8.56 -15.56
N LEU A 439 6.42 -8.39 -15.33
CA LEU A 439 5.53 -7.66 -16.25
C LEU A 439 5.92 -6.18 -16.34
N ALA A 440 6.22 -5.53 -15.21
CA ALA A 440 6.64 -4.14 -15.17
C ALA A 440 7.97 -3.92 -15.92
N LEU A 441 8.94 -4.82 -15.77
CA LEU A 441 10.21 -4.78 -16.51
C LEU A 441 10.00 -5.05 -18.01
N ALA A 442 9.21 -6.05 -18.39
CA ALA A 442 8.94 -6.39 -19.79
C ALA A 442 8.26 -5.22 -20.55
N CYS A 443 7.23 -4.63 -19.95
CA CYS A 443 6.53 -3.47 -20.50
C CYS A 443 7.41 -2.21 -20.50
N GLY A 444 8.29 -2.06 -19.49
CA GLY A 444 9.25 -0.96 -19.43
C GLY A 444 10.34 -1.06 -20.49
N LEU A 445 10.91 -2.25 -20.71
CA LEU A 445 11.93 -2.48 -21.74
C LEU A 445 11.36 -2.26 -23.14
N THR A 446 10.16 -2.76 -23.41
CA THR A 446 9.43 -2.48 -24.67
C THR A 446 9.32 -0.97 -24.90
N GLN A 447 8.91 -0.20 -23.88
CA GLN A 447 8.75 1.26 -24.00
C GLN A 447 10.07 2.06 -24.01
N VAL A 448 11.20 1.47 -23.59
CA VAL A 448 12.53 2.14 -23.53
C VAL A 448 13.43 1.81 -24.73
N LEU A 449 13.34 0.58 -25.23
CA LEU A 449 14.19 0.05 -26.30
C LEU A 449 13.46 0.03 -27.65
N ASP A 450 12.24 -0.50 -27.70
CA ASP A 450 11.46 -0.63 -28.95
C ASP A 450 10.73 0.67 -29.29
N GLU A 451 9.86 1.16 -28.41
CA GLU A 451 9.08 2.39 -28.64
C GLU A 451 9.89 3.67 -28.42
N ARG A 452 10.98 3.59 -27.63
CA ARG A 452 11.84 4.73 -27.23
C ARG A 452 11.07 5.89 -26.55
N ARG A 453 9.92 5.59 -25.94
CA ARG A 453 9.05 6.53 -25.21
C ARG A 453 9.72 7.08 -23.96
N TYR A 454 10.43 6.21 -23.23
CA TYR A 454 11.23 6.59 -22.07
C TYR A 454 12.72 6.38 -22.34
N THR A 455 13.54 7.20 -21.70
CA THR A 455 15.01 7.18 -21.90
C THR A 455 15.67 6.00 -21.18
N GLU A 456 15.23 5.70 -19.96
CA GLU A 456 15.74 4.62 -19.10
C GLU A 456 14.66 4.19 -18.08
N ILE A 457 14.83 2.98 -17.55
CA ILE A 457 14.10 2.47 -16.39
C ILE A 457 14.85 2.89 -15.12
N ILE A 458 14.14 3.46 -14.14
CA ILE A 458 14.68 3.69 -12.80
C ILE A 458 13.99 2.73 -11.85
N MET A 459 14.73 1.80 -11.24
CA MET A 459 14.18 0.87 -10.26
C MET A 459 14.66 1.23 -8.84
N THR A 460 13.73 1.26 -7.90
CA THR A 460 13.99 1.41 -6.48
C THR A 460 13.18 0.39 -5.69
N ARG A 461 13.71 -0.04 -4.54
CA ARG A 461 13.05 -1.02 -3.65
C ARG A 461 12.94 -0.44 -2.26
N ALA A 462 11.75 -0.57 -1.66
CA ALA A 462 11.49 -0.16 -0.28
C ALA A 462 12.01 -1.23 0.70
N THR A 463 13.30 -1.19 1.00
CA THR A 463 13.95 -2.12 1.92
C THR A 463 13.66 -1.80 3.38
N VAL A 464 13.21 -2.79 4.16
CA VAL A 464 13.19 -2.74 5.63
C VAL A 464 14.46 -3.39 6.16
N SER A 465 15.14 -2.76 7.13
CA SER A 465 16.28 -3.35 7.82
C SER A 465 15.80 -4.46 8.77
N VAL A 466 16.25 -5.69 8.54
CA VAL A 466 15.95 -6.84 9.40
C VAL A 466 17.04 -6.98 10.47
N GLY A 467 16.85 -6.34 11.62
CA GLY A 467 17.76 -6.39 12.78
C GLY A 467 18.01 -5.03 13.42
N GLU A 468 18.96 -4.96 14.36
CA GLU A 468 19.64 -3.68 14.64
C GLU A 468 20.21 -3.16 13.32
N ASP A 469 20.09 -1.85 13.05
CA ASP A 469 20.52 -1.23 11.80
C ASP A 469 21.90 -1.79 11.38
N ILE A 470 21.92 -2.57 10.29
CA ILE A 470 23.16 -3.05 9.68
C ILE A 470 23.90 -1.78 9.26
N GLY A 471 24.85 -1.36 10.10
CA GLY A 471 25.51 -0.07 9.99
C GLY A 471 26.03 0.12 8.59
N PHE A 472 25.76 1.29 8.00
CA PHE A 472 25.99 1.66 6.59
C PHE A 472 27.03 0.76 5.90
N LEU A 473 26.56 -0.25 5.16
CA LEU A 473 27.42 -1.14 4.37
C LEU A 473 28.43 -0.28 3.59
N PRO A 474 29.75 -0.36 3.87
CA PRO A 474 30.72 0.50 3.19
C PRO A 474 30.78 0.11 1.72
N GLY A 475 30.54 1.07 0.83
CA GLY A 475 30.43 0.82 -0.61
C GLY A 475 29.56 1.85 -1.34
N THR A 476 29.51 1.68 -2.65
CA THR A 476 28.65 2.40 -3.59
C THR A 476 27.16 2.14 -3.32
N GLU A 477 26.29 2.94 -3.93
CA GLU A 477 24.83 2.73 -3.87
C GLU A 477 24.43 1.36 -4.44
N GLU A 478 25.15 0.86 -5.44
CA GLU A 478 24.88 -0.40 -6.14
C GLU A 478 25.31 -1.61 -5.31
N GLU A 479 26.52 -1.58 -4.72
CA GLU A 479 26.99 -2.62 -3.78
C GLU A 479 26.08 -2.76 -2.56
N LYS A 480 25.55 -1.64 -2.03
CA LYS A 480 24.57 -1.62 -0.93
C LYS A 480 23.24 -2.29 -1.29
N MET A 481 22.82 -2.17 -2.55
CA MET A 481 21.60 -2.81 -3.06
C MET A 481 21.86 -4.25 -3.51
N GLY A 482 23.11 -4.68 -3.62
CA GLY A 482 23.56 -6.01 -4.07
C GLY A 482 22.77 -7.22 -3.53
N PRO A 483 22.47 -7.32 -2.22
CA PRO A 483 21.66 -8.43 -1.69
C PRO A 483 20.25 -8.53 -2.30
N TRP A 484 19.70 -7.42 -2.77
CA TRP A 484 18.37 -7.31 -3.37
C TRP A 484 18.40 -7.44 -4.90
N MET A 485 19.59 -7.47 -5.51
CA MET A 485 19.81 -7.52 -6.96
C MET A 485 19.50 -8.88 -7.57
N GLY A 486 19.76 -9.99 -6.86
CA GLY A 486 19.65 -11.33 -7.44
C GLY A 486 18.29 -11.60 -8.10
N ALA A 487 17.19 -11.26 -7.40
CA ALA A 487 15.85 -11.41 -7.94
C ALA A 487 15.54 -10.51 -9.15
N LEU A 488 16.25 -9.39 -9.32
CA LEU A 488 16.17 -8.58 -10.54
C LEU A 488 17.01 -9.21 -11.67
N ASP A 489 18.25 -9.61 -11.41
CA ASP A 489 19.10 -10.29 -12.39
C ASP A 489 18.45 -11.58 -12.93
N ASP A 490 17.80 -12.38 -12.08
CA ASP A 490 17.01 -13.55 -12.48
C ASP A 490 15.92 -13.20 -13.50
N ASN A 491 15.18 -12.10 -13.26
CA ASN A 491 14.15 -11.61 -14.17
C ASN A 491 14.76 -11.08 -15.48
N LEU A 492 15.90 -10.39 -15.41
CA LEU A 492 16.61 -9.90 -16.60
C LEU A 492 17.20 -11.04 -17.44
N GLU A 493 17.70 -12.11 -16.81
CA GLU A 493 18.18 -13.30 -17.51
C GLU A 493 17.02 -14.04 -18.22
N PHE A 494 15.84 -14.10 -17.61
CA PHE A 494 14.64 -14.62 -18.27
C PHE A 494 14.23 -13.74 -19.47
N LEU A 495 14.22 -12.42 -19.30
CA LEU A 495 13.84 -11.45 -20.34
C LEU A 495 14.83 -11.40 -21.51
N THR A 496 16.12 -11.68 -21.29
CA THR A 496 17.11 -11.78 -22.38
C THR A 496 17.08 -13.13 -23.09
N LYS A 497 16.66 -14.22 -22.42
CA LYS A 497 16.43 -15.52 -23.07
C LYS A 497 15.20 -15.53 -23.97
N GLY A 498 14.15 -14.78 -23.63
CA GLY A 498 12.87 -14.76 -24.36
C GLY A 498 12.85 -13.95 -25.66
N GLY A 499 13.80 -13.03 -25.87
CA GLY A 499 13.85 -12.17 -27.05
C GLY A 499 14.41 -12.84 -28.32
N ASP A 500 15.21 -13.90 -28.19
CA ASP A 500 15.87 -14.56 -29.31
C ASP A 500 14.98 -15.60 -30.01
N ASN A 501 14.06 -15.11 -30.84
CA ASN A 501 13.53 -15.89 -31.97
C ASN A 501 14.35 -15.62 -33.26
N SER A 502 15.44 -14.86 -33.15
CA SER A 502 16.45 -14.64 -34.19
C SER A 502 17.70 -15.46 -33.84
N GLY A 503 18.34 -16.08 -34.83
CA GLY A 503 19.47 -17.01 -34.63
C GLY A 503 20.80 -16.38 -34.22
N ALA A 504 20.78 -15.41 -33.29
CA ALA A 504 21.97 -14.83 -32.71
C ALA A 504 22.61 -15.80 -31.70
N GLY A 505 23.90 -16.09 -31.87
CA GLY A 505 24.66 -16.91 -30.91
C GLY A 505 24.89 -16.21 -29.58
N GLU A 506 25.68 -16.83 -28.70
CA GLU A 506 25.97 -16.34 -27.34
C GLU A 506 26.45 -14.87 -27.29
N TRP A 507 27.13 -14.40 -28.34
CA TRP A 507 27.56 -13.00 -28.46
C TRP A 507 26.39 -12.01 -28.60
N GLY A 508 25.34 -12.35 -29.36
CA GLY A 508 24.16 -11.48 -29.48
C GLY A 508 23.38 -11.39 -28.17
N ARG A 509 23.36 -12.47 -27.38
CA ARG A 509 22.81 -12.50 -26.03
C ARG A 509 23.58 -11.61 -25.07
N ALA A 510 24.91 -11.70 -25.07
CA ALA A 510 25.77 -10.85 -24.25
C ALA A 510 25.56 -9.35 -24.58
N ALA A 511 25.55 -8.99 -25.87
CA ALA A 511 25.32 -7.60 -26.30
C ALA A 511 23.92 -7.09 -25.95
N THR A 512 22.89 -7.94 -26.06
CA THR A 512 21.51 -7.60 -25.66
C THR A 512 21.41 -7.43 -24.14
N GLN A 513 22.06 -8.29 -23.36
CA GLN A 513 22.08 -8.20 -21.90
C GLN A 513 22.83 -6.95 -21.41
N GLU A 514 23.95 -6.58 -22.05
CA GLU A 514 24.66 -5.33 -21.78
C GLU A 514 23.80 -4.11 -22.12
N LEU A 515 23.12 -4.11 -23.28
CA LEU A 515 22.21 -3.03 -23.67
C LEU A 515 21.05 -2.88 -22.68
N VAL A 516 20.41 -3.98 -22.28
CA VAL A 516 19.33 -3.99 -21.28
C VAL A 516 19.83 -3.43 -19.94
N ARG A 517 20.96 -3.93 -19.41
CA ARG A 517 21.57 -3.42 -18.18
C ARG A 517 21.92 -1.94 -18.28
N SER A 518 22.42 -1.46 -19.43
CA SER A 518 22.75 -0.04 -19.62
C SER A 518 21.55 0.89 -19.42
N ARG A 519 20.32 0.41 -19.73
CA ARG A 519 19.06 1.16 -19.65
C ARG A 519 18.32 1.03 -18.32
N ILE A 520 18.78 0.20 -17.39
CA ILE A 520 18.19 0.06 -16.06
C ILE A 520 19.10 0.71 -15.04
N LYS A 521 18.61 1.73 -14.34
CA LYS A 521 19.32 2.43 -13.26
C LYS A 521 18.70 2.10 -11.93
N ILE A 522 19.51 1.56 -11.03
CA ILE A 522 19.05 1.13 -9.72
C ILE A 522 19.46 2.18 -8.71
N LYS A 523 18.47 2.64 -7.94
CA LYS A 523 18.58 3.84 -7.11
C LYS A 523 17.93 3.62 -5.76
N SER A 524 18.56 4.15 -4.73
CA SER A 524 17.99 4.18 -3.39
C SER A 524 16.84 5.18 -3.31
N MET A 525 15.93 4.94 -2.37
CA MET A 525 14.83 5.84 -2.04
C MET A 525 15.31 7.27 -1.70
N ASN A 526 16.50 7.38 -1.11
CA ASN A 526 17.11 8.68 -0.78
C ASN A 526 17.57 9.45 -2.02
N PHE A 527 18.06 8.77 -3.06
CA PHE A 527 18.47 9.41 -4.32
C PHE A 527 17.31 10.13 -5.02
N MET A 528 16.10 9.60 -4.90
CA MET A 528 14.88 10.15 -5.52
C MET A 528 14.50 11.53 -4.95
N ARG A 529 14.89 11.82 -3.70
CA ARG A 529 14.48 13.03 -2.98
C ARG A 529 15.15 14.28 -3.58
N GLY A 530 14.34 15.31 -3.85
CA GLY A 530 14.82 16.61 -4.35
C GLY A 530 15.16 16.65 -5.84
N ARG A 531 15.00 15.53 -6.57
CA ARG A 531 15.14 15.49 -8.04
C ARG A 531 13.78 15.71 -8.72
N THR A 532 13.81 15.79 -10.05
CA THR A 532 12.64 15.65 -10.94
C THR A 532 13.05 14.72 -12.07
N PHE A 533 12.20 13.75 -12.38
CA PHE A 533 12.39 12.78 -13.46
C PHE A 533 11.60 13.22 -14.68
N LEU A 534 12.20 13.13 -15.87
CA LEU A 534 11.60 13.52 -17.15
C LEU A 534 11.81 12.37 -18.14
N ASN A 535 10.76 11.95 -18.84
CA ASN A 535 10.82 10.86 -19.81
C ASN A 535 11.47 9.57 -19.23
N LYS A 536 11.04 9.17 -18.02
CA LYS A 536 11.53 7.97 -17.29
C LYS A 536 10.40 6.96 -17.06
N TYR A 537 10.77 5.69 -16.96
CA TYR A 537 9.90 4.62 -16.48
C TYR A 537 10.35 4.22 -15.08
N VAL A 538 9.64 4.63 -14.03
CA VAL A 538 10.07 4.47 -12.64
C VAL A 538 9.32 3.32 -11.97
N ILE A 539 10.04 2.32 -11.48
CA ILE A 539 9.51 1.16 -10.77
C ILE A 539 9.85 1.30 -9.28
N ILE A 540 8.85 1.21 -8.42
CA ILE A 540 8.95 1.26 -6.95
C ILE A 540 8.44 -0.08 -6.41
N ASP A 541 9.37 -0.99 -6.13
CA ASP A 541 9.10 -2.35 -5.65
C ASP A 541 9.09 -2.45 -4.11
N GLU A 542 8.40 -3.45 -3.58
CA GLU A 542 8.03 -3.61 -2.16
C GLU A 542 7.30 -2.40 -1.54
N ALA A 543 6.52 -1.68 -2.35
CA ALA A 543 5.91 -0.41 -1.99
C ALA A 543 4.95 -0.47 -0.78
N GLN A 544 4.53 -1.66 -0.33
CA GLN A 544 3.76 -1.83 0.91
C GLN A 544 4.51 -1.33 2.15
N ASN A 545 5.85 -1.38 2.13
CA ASN A 545 6.73 -0.98 3.22
C ASN A 545 6.93 0.55 3.33
N LEU A 546 6.24 1.34 2.49
CA LEU A 546 6.33 2.80 2.49
C LEU A 546 5.18 3.42 3.27
N THR A 547 5.47 4.46 4.06
CA THR A 547 4.43 5.35 4.60
C THR A 547 3.77 6.19 3.49
N PRO A 548 2.52 6.67 3.66
CA PRO A 548 1.88 7.60 2.72
C PRO A 548 2.72 8.85 2.45
N LYS A 549 3.50 9.31 3.43
CA LYS A 549 4.42 10.46 3.30
C LYS A 549 5.63 10.16 2.42
N GLN A 550 6.24 8.97 2.55
CA GLN A 550 7.33 8.54 1.66
C GLN A 550 6.81 8.36 0.23
N MET A 551 5.67 7.68 0.07
CA MET A 551 5.00 7.49 -1.21
C MET A 551 4.74 8.84 -1.92
N LYS A 552 4.12 9.81 -1.22
CA LYS A 552 3.94 11.18 -1.74
C LYS A 552 5.27 11.86 -2.13
N THR A 553 6.34 11.63 -1.37
CA THR A 553 7.66 12.22 -1.64
C THR A 553 8.28 11.71 -2.95
N LEU A 554 7.98 10.46 -3.33
CA LEU A 554 8.43 9.82 -4.58
C LEU A 554 7.57 10.21 -5.77
N ILE A 555 6.24 10.09 -5.65
CA ILE A 555 5.32 10.34 -6.77
C ILE A 555 5.44 11.79 -7.26
N THR A 556 5.62 12.74 -6.32
CA THR A 556 5.90 14.16 -6.64
C THR A 556 7.28 14.42 -7.27
N ARG A 557 8.00 13.38 -7.71
CA ARG A 557 9.22 13.47 -8.52
C ARG A 557 9.00 13.19 -10.00
N ALA A 558 7.84 12.66 -10.40
CA ALA A 558 7.45 12.64 -11.81
C ALA A 558 7.29 14.08 -12.33
N GLY A 559 8.10 14.44 -13.31
CA GLY A 559 7.80 15.51 -14.26
C GLY A 559 7.27 14.92 -15.58
N PRO A 560 7.01 15.77 -16.58
CA PRO A 560 6.40 15.37 -17.84
C PRO A 560 7.01 14.12 -18.50
N GLY A 561 6.13 13.30 -19.08
CA GLY A 561 6.48 12.05 -19.76
C GLY A 561 7.05 10.97 -18.84
N THR A 562 6.86 11.04 -17.53
CA THR A 562 7.34 10.03 -16.58
C THR A 562 6.20 9.14 -16.09
N LYS A 563 6.29 7.83 -16.36
CA LYS A 563 5.38 6.83 -15.78
C LYS A 563 5.96 6.31 -14.47
N ILE A 564 5.16 6.24 -13.42
CA ILE A 564 5.50 5.63 -12.12
C ILE A 564 4.67 4.37 -11.89
N ILE A 565 5.34 3.28 -11.53
CA ILE A 565 4.75 1.97 -11.25
C ILE A 565 5.08 1.63 -9.79
N CYS A 566 4.07 1.66 -8.92
CA CYS A 566 4.19 1.19 -7.54
C CYS A 566 3.67 -0.23 -7.42
N MET A 567 4.42 -1.11 -6.77
CA MET A 567 4.05 -2.52 -6.68
C MET A 567 4.45 -3.15 -5.35
N GLY A 568 3.65 -4.10 -4.88
CA GLY A 568 3.86 -4.70 -3.56
C GLY A 568 2.88 -5.82 -3.24
N ASN A 569 3.00 -6.35 -2.02
CA ASN A 569 2.12 -7.36 -1.45
C ASN A 569 1.62 -6.87 -0.08
N LEU A 570 0.36 -6.45 0.04
CA LEU A 570 -0.17 -5.88 1.29
C LEU A 570 -0.21 -6.89 2.44
N ALA A 571 -0.45 -8.17 2.14
CA ALA A 571 -0.35 -9.28 3.10
C ALA A 571 1.10 -9.60 3.55
N GLN A 572 2.11 -8.85 3.07
CA GLN A 572 3.52 -9.02 3.45
C GLN A 572 4.19 -7.67 3.69
N ILE A 573 3.74 -6.98 4.73
CA ILE A 573 4.39 -5.79 5.28
C ILE A 573 5.50 -6.25 6.23
N ASP A 574 6.75 -5.92 5.90
CA ASP A 574 7.93 -6.36 6.66
C ASP A 574 8.24 -5.42 7.86
N THR A 575 7.59 -4.25 7.94
CA THR A 575 7.82 -3.26 9.01
C THR A 575 6.73 -3.30 10.09
N PRO A 576 7.07 -3.39 11.39
CA PRO A 576 6.10 -3.47 12.48
C PRO A 576 5.34 -2.15 12.74
N TYR A 577 5.64 -1.09 11.98
CA TYR A 577 5.04 0.24 12.12
C TYR A 577 3.95 0.53 11.08
N LEU A 578 3.68 -0.40 10.16
CA LEU A 578 2.62 -0.30 9.16
C LEU A 578 1.68 -1.50 9.24
N THR A 579 0.45 -1.27 8.79
CA THR A 579 -0.63 -2.24 8.60
C THR A 579 -1.19 -2.05 7.18
N GLU A 580 -2.08 -2.93 6.74
CA GLU A 580 -2.70 -2.80 5.40
C GLU A 580 -3.42 -1.47 5.24
N GLY A 581 -4.31 -1.07 6.16
CA GLY A 581 -4.97 0.24 6.15
C GLY A 581 -4.05 1.47 6.33
N SER A 582 -2.82 1.31 6.86
CA SER A 582 -1.87 2.44 7.07
C SER A 582 -0.71 2.49 6.06
N SER A 583 -0.59 1.49 5.19
CA SER A 583 0.42 1.47 4.12
C SER A 583 0.22 2.63 3.13
N GLY A 584 1.35 3.19 2.69
CA GLY A 584 1.40 4.17 1.61
C GLY A 584 0.94 3.63 0.27
N LEU A 585 1.02 2.32 0.05
CA LEU A 585 0.48 1.66 -1.15
C LEU A 585 -1.06 1.69 -1.13
N THR A 586 -1.68 1.25 -0.04
CA THR A 586 -3.12 1.34 0.19
C THR A 586 -3.64 2.77 0.05
N ALA A 587 -2.95 3.73 0.69
CA ALA A 587 -3.33 5.14 0.64
C ALA A 587 -3.31 5.74 -0.78
N VAL A 588 -2.43 5.29 -1.68
CA VAL A 588 -2.45 5.75 -3.09
C VAL A 588 -3.44 5.00 -3.95
N VAL A 589 -3.70 3.71 -3.71
CA VAL A 589 -4.78 2.99 -4.41
C VAL A 589 -6.12 3.68 -4.15
N ASP A 590 -6.41 3.99 -2.88
CA ASP A 590 -7.64 4.72 -2.52
C ASP A 590 -7.70 6.14 -3.09
N LYS A 591 -6.60 6.90 -3.05
CA LYS A 591 -6.59 8.32 -3.46
C LYS A 591 -6.47 8.54 -4.97
N PHE A 592 -6.04 7.55 -5.73
CA PHE A 592 -5.90 7.62 -7.20
C PHE A 592 -6.99 6.85 -7.95
N LYS A 593 -7.86 6.08 -7.28
CA LYS A 593 -8.99 5.40 -7.93
C LYS A 593 -9.90 6.40 -8.65
N GLY A 594 -10.20 6.14 -9.92
CA GLY A 594 -10.99 7.03 -10.77
C GLY A 594 -10.27 8.26 -11.33
N TRP A 595 -8.97 8.49 -11.04
CA TRP A 595 -8.21 9.52 -11.75
C TRP A 595 -7.85 9.05 -13.17
N PRO A 596 -8.14 9.81 -14.25
CA PRO A 596 -7.98 9.33 -15.63
C PRO A 596 -6.56 8.88 -16.03
N HIS A 597 -5.53 9.37 -15.36
CA HIS A 597 -4.13 9.01 -15.63
C HIS A 597 -3.56 8.01 -14.61
N ALA A 598 -4.41 7.36 -13.80
CA ALA A 598 -4.02 6.24 -12.96
C ALA A 598 -4.81 4.96 -13.22
N GLY A 599 -4.15 3.84 -13.00
CA GLY A 599 -4.76 2.51 -12.99
C GLY A 599 -4.31 1.69 -11.78
N HIS A 600 -5.20 0.84 -11.31
CA HIS A 600 -4.93 -0.17 -10.29
C HIS A 600 -5.38 -1.54 -10.79
N ILE A 601 -4.62 -2.59 -10.45
CA ILE A 601 -5.12 -3.97 -10.51
C ILE A 601 -4.47 -4.81 -9.41
N MET A 602 -5.29 -5.61 -8.73
CA MET A 602 -4.83 -6.68 -7.86
C MET A 602 -4.65 -7.97 -8.66
N LEU A 603 -3.46 -8.56 -8.57
CA LEU A 603 -3.17 -9.90 -9.08
C LEU A 603 -3.42 -10.87 -7.92
N ALA A 604 -4.55 -11.55 -7.94
CA ALA A 604 -4.96 -12.47 -6.89
C ALA A 604 -4.26 -13.84 -7.04
N ARG A 605 -4.12 -14.33 -8.28
CA ARG A 605 -3.61 -15.69 -8.53
C ARG A 605 -2.15 -15.70 -8.98
N GLY A 606 -1.32 -16.44 -8.25
CA GLY A 606 0.05 -16.76 -8.64
C GLY A 606 0.11 -17.72 -9.84
N GLU A 607 1.13 -17.57 -10.69
CA GLU A 607 1.47 -18.50 -11.78
C GLU A 607 2.65 -19.40 -11.34
N ARG A 608 2.57 -19.93 -10.12
CA ARG A 608 3.67 -20.66 -9.47
C ARG A 608 3.56 -22.17 -9.71
N SER A 609 4.51 -22.91 -9.16
CA SER A 609 4.42 -24.37 -9.11
C SER A 609 3.39 -24.80 -8.07
N ARG A 610 2.76 -25.97 -8.28
CA ARG A 610 1.76 -26.56 -7.38
C ARG A 610 2.17 -26.59 -5.90
N LEU A 611 3.48 -26.68 -5.62
CA LEU A 611 4.04 -26.63 -4.26
C LEU A 611 3.86 -25.26 -3.62
N ALA A 612 4.16 -24.18 -4.35
CA ALA A 612 4.14 -22.83 -3.82
C ALA A 612 2.73 -22.23 -3.80
N ASP A 613 1.83 -22.69 -4.68
CA ASP A 613 0.40 -22.40 -4.56
C ASP A 613 -0.15 -23.01 -3.26
N PHE A 614 0.01 -24.33 -3.06
CA PHE A 614 -0.41 -25.02 -1.84
C PHE A 614 0.22 -24.42 -0.57
N ALA A 615 1.52 -24.10 -0.60
CA ALA A 615 2.19 -23.45 0.52
C ALA A 615 1.63 -22.05 0.85
N SER A 616 1.07 -21.33 -0.13
CA SER A 616 0.45 -20.01 0.08
C SER A 616 -1.00 -20.11 0.58
N GLU A 617 -1.62 -21.29 0.50
CA GLU A 617 -2.96 -21.57 1.01
C GLU A 617 -2.95 -22.13 2.44
N VAL A 618 -1.84 -22.72 2.90
CA VAL A 618 -1.77 -23.48 4.17
C VAL A 618 -0.79 -22.93 5.23
N LEU A 619 0.00 -21.90 4.90
CA LEU A 619 0.94 -21.24 5.80
C LEU A 619 0.58 -19.77 5.98
#